data_AF-A0A2E1MF40-F1
#
_entry.id   AF-A0A2E1MF40-F1
#
_cell.length_a   1.000
_cell.length_b   1.000
_cell.length_c   1.000
_cell.angle_alpha   90.00
_cell.angle_beta   90.00
_cell.angle_gamma   90.00
#
_symmetry.space_group_name_H-M   'P 1'
#
loop_
_entity.id
_entity.type
_entity.pdbx_description
1 polymer ?
#
loop_
_entity_poly.entity_id
_entity_poly.type
_entity_poly.pdbx_seq_one_letter_code
_entity_poly.pdbx_strand_id
1 'polypeptide(L)' 'MGSQWEDKSKPHLNIVFVGHVDHGKSTTVGRLLLDSGHIEAHVIEKNEKLAAEAGKAGFGLA' A
#
# COMPACT_ATOMS: atom_id res chain seq x y z
N MET A 1 9.74 20.24 -1.53
CA MET A 1 8.29 20.52 -1.42
C MET A 1 7.73 19.58 -0.37
N GLY A 2 6.96 20.08 0.59
CA GLY A 2 6.31 19.22 1.59
C GLY A 2 5.23 18.36 0.94
N SER A 3 4.98 17.17 1.50
CA SER A 3 3.89 16.32 1.03
C SER A 3 2.54 16.99 1.32
N GLN A 4 1.56 16.86 0.42
CA GLN A 4 0.19 17.32 0.68
C GLN A 4 -0.47 16.63 1.89
N TRP A 5 0.12 15.53 2.34
CA TRP A 5 -0.30 14.72 3.48
C TRP A 5 0.47 15.07 4.77
N GLU A 6 1.41 16.02 4.71
CA GLU A 6 2.28 16.38 5.84
C GLU A 6 1.57 17.28 6.85
N ASP A 7 1.29 16.75 8.04
CA ASP A 7 0.78 17.50 9.18
C ASP A 7 1.89 17.73 10.21
N LYS A 8 2.49 18.93 10.18
CA LYS A 8 3.61 19.33 11.05
C LYS A 8 3.23 19.54 12.52
N SER A 9 1.93 19.51 12.85
CA SER A 9 1.47 19.58 14.25
C SER A 9 1.61 18.24 14.98
N LYS A 10 1.74 17.13 14.23
CA LYS A 10 1.85 15.78 14.77
C LYS A 10 3.33 15.37 14.94
N PRO A 11 3.64 14.57 15.96
CA PRO A 11 4.98 13.98 16.09
C PRO A 11 5.24 13.01 14.93
N HIS A 12 6.46 13.08 14.39
CA HIS A 12 6.92 12.12 13.38
C HIS A 12 7.08 10.72 13.98
N LEU A 13 6.59 9.70 13.28
CA LEU A 13 6.70 8.30 13.69
C LEU A 13 7.42 7.48 12.61
N ASN A 14 8.33 6.62 13.04
CA ASN A 14 8.89 5.56 12.20
C ASN A 14 8.16 4.25 12.52
N ILE A 15 7.52 3.64 11.52
CA ILE A 15 6.69 2.44 11.70
C ILE A 15 7.32 1.29 10.91
N VAL A 16 7.38 0.11 11.52
CA VAL A 16 7.88 -1.13 10.89
C VAL A 16 6.82 -2.22 11.02
N PHE A 17 6.56 -2.94 9.93
CA PHE A 17 5.66 -4.09 9.90
C PHE A 17 6.49 -5.39 9.95
N VAL A 18 6.23 -6.26 10.93
CA VAL A 18 6.99 -7.50 11.18
C VAL A 18 6.05 -8.70 11.27
N GLY A 19 6.49 -9.88 10.84
CA GLY A 19 5.69 -11.11 10.80
C GLY A 19 6.18 -12.12 9.76
N HIS A 20 5.62 -13.34 9.77
CA HIS A 20 5.97 -14.41 8.82
C HIS A 20 5.71 -14.01 7.37
N VAL A 21 6.34 -14.68 6.40
CA VAL A 21 6.29 -14.31 4.98
C VAL A 21 4.86 -14.26 4.43
N ASP A 22 3.97 -15.10 4.93
CA ASP A 22 2.57 -15.25 4.48
C ASP A 22 1.55 -14.44 5.29
N HIS A 23 1.97 -13.67 6.30
CA HIS A 23 1.06 -12.86 7.12
C HIS A 23 0.52 -11.60 6.39
N GLY A 24 0.78 -11.43 5.10
CA GLY A 24 0.19 -10.35 4.31
C GLY A 24 0.66 -8.94 4.66
N LYS A 25 1.87 -8.78 5.21
CA LYS A 25 2.41 -7.48 5.64
C LYS A 25 2.34 -6.40 4.54
N SER A 26 2.87 -6.70 3.35
CA SER A 26 2.85 -5.76 2.21
C SER A 26 1.42 -5.48 1.75
N THR A 27 0.56 -6.51 1.72
CA THR A 27 -0.86 -6.37 1.38
C THR A 27 -1.58 -5.40 2.33
N THR A 28 -1.32 -5.48 3.64
CA THR A 28 -1.88 -4.54 4.63
C THR A 28 -1.38 -3.12 4.41
N VAL A 29 -0.09 -2.94 4.12
CA VAL A 29 0.48 -1.61 3.83
C VAL A 29 -0.15 -1.02 2.56
N GLY A 30 -0.24 -1.80 1.48
CA GLY A 30 -0.89 -1.36 0.24
C GLY A 30 -2.36 -0.99 0.47
N ARG A 31 -3.08 -1.76 1.28
CA ARG A 31 -4.48 -1.45 1.63
C ARG A 31 -4.61 -0.15 2.43
N LEU A 32 -3.75 0.07 3.43
CA LEU A 32 -3.74 1.31 4.21
C LEU A 32 -3.50 2.55 3.34
N LEU A 33 -2.60 2.46 2.37
CA LEU A 33 -2.30 3.56 1.45
C LEU A 33 -3.47 3.84 0.50
N LEU A 34 -4.17 2.80 0.03
CA LEU A 34 -5.38 2.95 -0.77
C LEU A 34 -6.52 3.59 0.05
N ASP A 35 -6.83 3.04 1.22
CA ASP A 35 -7.94 3.50 2.06
C ASP A 35 -7.72 4.94 2.57
N SER A 36 -6.47 5.33 2.79
CA SER A 36 -6.10 6.71 3.18
C SER A 36 -6.01 7.69 2.00
N GLY A 37 -6.23 7.23 0.76
CA GLY A 37 -6.18 8.06 -0.44
C GLY A 37 -4.78 8.46 -0.90
N HIS A 38 -3.72 7.86 -0.34
CA HIS A 38 -2.34 8.11 -0.77
C HIS A 38 -2.03 7.44 -2.12
N ILE A 39 -2.86 6.47 -2.54
CA ILE A 39 -2.82 5.83 -3.85
C ILE A 39 -4.23 5.86 -4.43
N GLU A 40 -4.37 6.18 -5.71
CA GLU A 40 -5.66 6.15 -6.38
C GLU A 40 -6.10 4.72 -6.75
N ALA A 41 -7.41 4.45 -6.68
CA ALA A 41 -7.96 3.12 -6.95
C ALA A 41 -7.60 2.56 -8.34
N HIS A 42 -7.53 3.39 -9.37
CA HIS A 42 -7.19 2.96 -10.73
C HIS A 42 -5.76 2.38 -10.84
N VAL A 43 -4.83 2.78 -9.97
CA VAL A 43 -3.48 2.23 -9.90
C VAL A 43 -3.54 0.77 -9.43
N ILE A 44 -4.34 0.51 -8.39
CA ILE A 44 -4.55 -0.84 -7.87
C ILE A 44 -5.28 -1.72 -8.89
N GLU A 45 -6.31 -1.21 -9.57
CA GLU A 45 -6.99 -1.95 -10.64
C GLU A 45 -6.04 -2.36 -11.77
N LYS A 46 -5.10 -1.48 -12.15
CA LYS A 46 -4.06 -1.80 -13.13
C LYS A 46 -3.12 -2.87 -12.60
N ASN A 47 -2.70 -2.77 -11.34
CA ASN A 47 -1.81 -3.74 -10.73
C ASN A 47 -2.47 -5.13 -10.59
N GLU A 48 -3.74 -5.21 -10.24
CA GLU A 48 -4.50 -6.47 -10.20
C GLU A 48 -4.52 -7.16 -11.57
N LYS A 49 -4.70 -6.39 -12.66
CA LYS A 49 -4.63 -6.92 -14.03
C LYS A 49 -3.24 -7.46 -14.35
N LEU A 50 -2.19 -6.69 -14.09
CA LEU A 50 -0.81 -7.11 -14.32
C LEU A 50 -0.43 -8.35 -13.48
N ALA A 51 -0.90 -8.40 -12.23
CA ALA A 51 -0.69 -9.52 -11.34
C ALA A 51 -1.38 -10.79 -11.88
N ALA A 52 -2.62 -10.67 -12.37
CA ALA A 52 -3.33 -11.77 -13.00
C ALA A 52 -2.62 -12.27 -14.27
N GLU A 53 -2.18 -11.35 -15.15
CA GLU A 53 -1.42 -11.68 -16.38
C GLU A 53 -0.08 -12.37 -16.07
N ALA A 54 0.57 -11.99 -14.96
CA ALA A 54 1.81 -12.60 -14.49
C ALA A 54 1.61 -13.92 -13.70
N GLY A 55 0.37 -14.41 -13.55
CA GLY A 55 0.07 -15.61 -12.77
C GLY A 55 0.25 -15.44 -11.25
N LYS A 56 0.17 -14.20 -10.76
CA LYS A 56 0.30 -13.78 -9.36
C LYS A 56 -0.97 -13.08 -8.87
N ALA A 57 -2.14 -13.58 -9.27
CA ALA A 57 -3.43 -13.00 -8.87
C ALA A 57 -3.52 -12.80 -7.35
N GLY A 58 -4.01 -11.63 -6.92
CA GLY A 58 -4.06 -11.21 -5.51
C GLY A 58 -2.87 -10.38 -5.03
N PHE A 59 -1.90 -10.09 -5.90
CA PHE A 59 -0.74 -9.23 -5.58
C PHE A 59 -0.95 -7.76 -5.96
N GLY A 60 -2.17 -7.31 -6.32
CA GLY A 60 -2.38 -5.92 -6.73
C GLY A 60 -2.12 -4.88 -5.63
N LEU A 61 -2.12 -5.31 -4.36
CA LEU A 61 -1.80 -4.50 -3.18
C LEU A 61 -0.42 -4.83 -2.57
N ALA A 62 0.35 -5.77 -3.13
CA ALA A 62 1.58 -6.31 -2.52
C ALA A 62 2.85 -5.93 -3.30
#